data_AF-A0A2T1LQE3-F1
#
_entry.id   AF-A0A2T1LQE3-F1
#
_cell.length_a   1.000
_cell.length_b   1.000
_cell.length_c   1.000
_cell.angle_alpha   90.00
_cell.angle_beta   90.00
_cell.angle_gamma   90.00
#
_symmetry.space_group_name_H-M   'P 1'
#
loop_
_entity.id
_entity.type
_entity.pdbx_description
1 polymer ?
#
loop_
_entity_poly.entity_id
_entity_poly.type
_entity_poly.pdbx_seq_one_letter_code
_entity_poly.pdbx_strand_id
1 'polypeptide(L)' 'MAYDVEQSKNKKGQTDWERLRAMTDEEAYQNALTDPDNQPLSESDFHSLKVKRVSRKLGQR' A
#
# COMPACT_ATOMS: atom_id res chain seq x y z
N MET A 1 16.64 13.64 12.32
CA MET A 1 15.65 14.21 11.38
C MET A 1 14.28 13.99 11.99
N ALA A 2 13.64 15.05 12.48
CA ALA A 2 12.29 14.98 13.01
C ALA A 2 11.32 15.06 11.83
N TYR A 3 10.58 13.98 11.55
CA TYR A 3 9.52 14.02 10.55
C TYR A 3 8.33 14.78 11.15
N ASP A 4 7.88 15.82 10.44
CA ASP A 4 6.91 16.80 10.90
C ASP A 4 5.49 16.20 10.97
N VAL A 5 5.13 15.71 12.16
CA VAL A 5 3.85 15.02 12.46
C VAL A 5 2.62 15.91 12.20
N GLU A 6 2.79 17.23 12.17
CA GLU A 6 1.70 18.20 11.94
C GLU A 6 1.10 18.12 10.52
N GLN A 7 1.88 17.72 9.51
CA GLN A 7 1.43 17.68 8.11
C GLN A 7 0.42 16.56 7.81
N SER A 8 0.30 15.57 8.70
CA SER A 8 -0.57 14.41 8.51
C SER A 8 -2.02 14.64 8.94
N LYS A 9 -2.27 15.63 9.81
CA LYS A 9 -3.56 15.79 10.50
C LYS A 9 -4.71 16.24 9.58
N ASN A 10 -4.42 16.77 8.39
CA ASN A 10 -5.41 17.38 7.48
C ASN A 10 -5.54 16.77 6.07
N LYS A 11 -4.95 15.60 5.78
CA LYS A 11 -5.01 14.98 4.43
C LYS A 11 -6.14 13.97 4.22
N LYS A 12 -7.25 14.09 4.97
CA LYS A 12 -8.42 13.22 4.74
C LYS A 12 -9.04 13.55 3.38
N GLY A 13 -8.98 12.61 2.43
CA GLY A 13 -9.67 12.73 1.13
C GLY A 13 -8.88 13.38 -0.01
N GLN A 14 -7.56 13.59 0.12
CA GLN A 14 -6.73 14.16 -0.96
C GLN A 14 -6.23 13.11 -1.97
N THR A 15 -6.64 11.85 -1.84
CA THR A 15 -6.24 10.80 -2.79
C THR A 15 -6.97 11.00 -4.11
N ASP A 16 -6.23 11.33 -5.16
CA ASP A 16 -6.75 11.44 -6.53
C ASP A 16 -7.04 10.05 -7.10
N TRP A 17 -8.26 9.57 -6.84
CA TRP A 17 -8.72 8.28 -7.31
C TRP A 17 -8.99 8.23 -8.82
N GLU A 18 -9.22 9.37 -9.47
CA GLU A 18 -9.45 9.43 -10.91
C GLU A 18 -8.14 9.16 -11.65
N ARG A 19 -7.06 9.80 -11.23
CA ARG A 19 -5.71 9.54 -11.74
C ARG A 19 -5.30 8.08 -11.57
N LEU A 20 -5.54 7.49 -10.40
CA LEU A 20 -5.18 6.09 -10.15
C LEU A 20 -5.96 5.11 -11.04
N ARG A 21 -7.24 5.38 -11.32
CA ARG A 21 -8.06 4.54 -12.21
C ARG A 21 -7.67 4.62 -13.68
N ALA A 22 -7.06 5.74 -14.09
CA ALA A 22 -6.61 5.95 -15.47
C ALA A 22 -5.18 5.44 -15.73
N MET A 23 -4.44 5.08 -14.67
CA MET A 23 -3.06 4.61 -14.76
C MET A 23 -3.00 3.23 -15.43
N THR A 24 -2.07 3.07 -16.36
CA THR A 24 -1.82 1.77 -16.99
C THR A 24 -1.07 0.83 -16.04
N ASP A 25 -1.15 -0.48 -16.29
CA ASP A 25 -0.47 -1.48 -15.46
C ASP A 25 1.05 -1.28 -15.42
N GLU A 26 1.67 -0.87 -16.54
CA GLU A 26 3.10 -0.59 -16.62
C GLU A 26 3.49 0.62 -15.74
N GLU A 27 2.74 1.71 -15.83
CA GLU A 27 2.98 2.90 -15.01
C GLU A 27 2.77 2.59 -13.51
N ALA A 28 1.76 1.78 -13.18
CA ALA A 28 1.54 1.35 -11.81
C ALA A 28 2.72 0.51 -11.28
N TYR A 29 3.27 -0.38 -12.10
CA TYR A 29 4.42 -1.20 -11.74
C TYR A 29 5.69 -0.36 -11.53
N GLN A 30 5.99 0.59 -12.43
CA GLN A 30 7.14 1.47 -12.27
C GLN A 30 7.01 2.38 -11.04
N ASN A 31 5.80 2.88 -10.76
CA ASN A 31 5.54 3.65 -9.54
C ASN A 31 5.77 2.80 -8.28
N ALA A 32 5.33 1.54 -8.28
CA ALA A 32 5.58 0.62 -7.16
C ALA A 32 7.08 0.35 -6.94
N LEU A 33 7.87 0.19 -8.01
CA LEU A 33 9.32 -0.04 -7.90
C LEU A 33 10.09 1.19 -7.41
N THR A 34 9.62 2.38 -7.74
CA THR A 34 10.27 3.65 -7.34
C THR A 34 9.84 4.13 -5.96
N ASP A 35 8.74 3.59 -5.42
CA ASP A 35 8.24 3.93 -4.09
C ASP A 35 9.12 3.28 -2.99
N PRO A 36 9.77 4.09 -2.12
CA PRO A 36 10.57 3.58 -1.01
C PRO A 36 9.79 2.69 -0.03
N ASP A 37 8.47 2.90 0.09
CA ASP A 37 7.60 2.15 0.99
C ASP A 37 7.07 0.85 0.38
N ASN A 38 7.25 0.64 -0.93
CA ASN A 38 6.74 -0.53 -1.65
C ASN A 38 7.86 -1.38 -2.27
N GLN A 39 9.00 -1.47 -1.58
CA GLN A 39 10.10 -2.32 -2.00
C GLN A 39 9.71 -3.80 -2.02
N PRO A 40 10.23 -4.59 -2.97
CA PRO A 40 10.01 -6.03 -2.99
C PRO A 40 10.56 -6.68 -1.72
N LEU A 41 9.78 -7.59 -1.14
CA LEU A 41 10.16 -8.32 0.08
C LEU A 41 11.34 -9.26 -0.21
N SER A 42 12.34 -9.23 0.66
CA SER A 42 13.39 -10.26 0.65
C SER A 42 12.85 -11.61 1.14
N GLU A 43 13.52 -12.70 0.79
CA GLU A 43 13.14 -14.05 1.25
C GLU A 43 13.13 -14.16 2.78
N SER A 44 14.10 -13.55 3.46
CA SER A 44 14.16 -13.53 4.92
C SER A 44 13.00 -12.73 5.53
N ASP A 45 12.65 -11.59 4.94
CA ASP A 45 11.53 -10.78 5.41
C ASP A 45 10.22 -11.53 5.21
N PHE A 46 10.07 -12.19 4.06
CA PHE A 46 8.90 -13.00 3.74
C PHE A 46 8.67 -14.11 4.78
N HIS A 47 9.71 -14.83 5.17
CA HIS A 47 9.61 -15.88 6.18
C HIS A 47 9.29 -15.36 7.59
N SER A 48 9.63 -14.10 7.89
CA SER A 48 9.38 -13.48 9.20
C SER A 48 7.98 -12.85 9.33
N LEU A 49 7.25 -12.69 8.23
CA LEU A 49 5.94 -12.03 8.20
C LEU A 49 4.90 -12.82 9.01
N LYS A 50 4.32 -12.17 10.02
CA LYS A 50 3.22 -12.71 10.81
C LYS A 50 1.87 -12.38 10.16
N VAL A 51 1.45 -13.22 9.21
CA VAL A 51 0.13 -13.07 8.56
C VAL A 51 -0.98 -13.68 9.40
N LYS A 52 -1.99 -12.89 9.77
CA LYS A 52 -3.23 -13.42 10.36
C LYS A 52 -4.13 -13.94 9.25
N ARG A 53 -4.33 -15.26 9.18
CA ARG A 53 -5.29 -15.85 8.24
C ARG A 53 -6.69 -15.43 8.63
N VAL A 54 -7.31 -14.57 7.84
CA VAL A 54 -8.73 -14.22 8.02
C VAL A 54 -9.57 -15.27 7.27
N SER A 55 -10.19 -16.18 8.02
CA SER A 55 -11.22 -17.06 7.49
C SER A 55 -12.48 -16.22 7.26
N ARG A 56 -12.78 -15.89 6.00
CA ARG A 56 -14.09 -15.35 5.65
C ARG A 56 -15.08 -16.52 5.67
N LYS A 57 -16.05 -16.51 6.59
CA LYS A 57 -17.19 -17.45 6.51
C LYS A 57 -17.94 -17.18 5.22
N LEU A 58 -17.79 -18.07 4.25
CA LEU A 58 -18.62 -18.11 3.06
C LEU A 58 -20.00 -18.62 3.50
N GLY A 59 -21.04 -17.79 3.38
CA GLY A 59 -22.43 -18.22 3.57
C GLY A 59 -23.13 -17.66 4.81
N GLN A 60 -23.47 -16.36 4.77
CA GLN A 60 -24.65 -15.82 5.46
C GLN A 60 -25.32 -14.78 4.55
N ARG A 61 -26.08 -15.25 3.58
CA ARG A 61 -27.17 -14.53 2.91
C ARG A 61 -28.24 -15.54 2.56
#